data_AF-A0A1P8UG11-F1
#
_entry.id   AF-A0A1P8UG11-F1
#
_cell.length_a   1.000
_cell.length_b   1.000
_cell.length_c   1.000
_cell.angle_alpha   90.00
_cell.angle_beta   90.00
_cell.angle_gamma   90.00
#
_symmetry.space_group_name_H-M   'P 1'
#
loop_
_entity.id
_entity.type
_entity.pdbx_description
1 polymer ?
#
loop_
_entity_poly.entity_id
_entity_poly.type
_entity_poly.pdbx_seq_one_letter_code
_entity_poly.pdbx_strand_id
1 'polypeptide(L)'
;MQDSNCAPGIVWQTEPEIALQEARDTHRLSYVFVYRPGCPGCRLMDEGTLRKSPVRQALAHWVCLRLTEHHPFAQARDLFWYPEHLTLDPSGGLLRRHSGYLPADEFIPWLLLAEGDQALRRARYEQATDYFSRVTASYPASGWAPEAVYWLGAASYLATDSAVELHRHWRVLRQRYPDSLWAHKVQADWRMPEVR
;
A
#
# COMPACT_ATOMS: atom_id res chain seq x y z
N MET A 1 11.52 4.58 30.61
CA MET A 1 10.24 4.99 31.21
C MET A 1 9.47 5.76 30.14
N GLN A 2 8.38 5.18 29.65
CA GLN A 2 7.39 5.69 28.67
C GLN A 2 7.87 5.94 27.21
N ASP A 3 7.84 4.90 26.38
CA ASP A 3 7.77 5.00 24.91
C ASP A 3 6.54 4.24 24.37
N SER A 4 5.44 4.25 25.12
CA SER A 4 4.19 3.65 24.69
C SER A 4 3.21 4.72 24.25
N ASN A 5 2.92 4.69 22.94
CA ASN A 5 1.68 5.22 22.35
C ASN A 5 1.54 6.75 22.30
N CYS A 6 1.66 7.37 21.12
CA CYS A 6 0.96 8.64 20.85
C CYS A 6 0.94 8.99 19.35
N ALA A 7 0.16 8.25 18.56
CA ALA A 7 -0.64 8.87 17.51
C ALA A 7 -2.11 8.73 17.97
N PRO A 8 -2.75 9.79 18.51
CA PRO A 8 -4.09 9.67 19.10
C PRO A 8 -5.08 9.20 18.03
N GLY A 9 -5.70 8.03 18.23
CA GLY A 9 -6.69 7.46 17.30
C GLY A 9 -6.24 6.23 16.51
N ILE A 10 -4.99 5.76 16.66
CA ILE A 10 -4.57 4.43 16.17
C ILE A 10 -4.38 3.50 17.37
N VAL A 11 -4.99 2.32 17.34
CA VAL A 11 -4.74 1.26 18.32
C VAL A 11 -3.56 0.45 17.84
N TRP A 12 -2.42 0.57 18.52
CA TRP A 12 -1.19 -0.13 18.18
C TRP A 12 -1.06 -1.43 18.98
N GLN A 13 -0.94 -2.54 18.27
CA GLN A 13 -0.51 -3.81 18.82
C GLN A 13 1.03 -3.88 18.86
N THR A 14 1.58 -4.56 19.86
CA THR A 14 3.03 -4.85 19.98
C THR A 14 3.36 -6.33 19.81
N GLU A 15 2.35 -7.20 19.88
CA GLU A 15 2.51 -8.66 19.75
C GLU A 15 1.98 -9.10 18.38
N PRO A 16 2.85 -9.55 17.46
CA PRO A 16 2.42 -9.95 16.12
C PRO A 16 1.40 -11.09 16.11
N GLU A 17 1.46 -12.04 17.04
CA GLU A 17 0.54 -13.16 17.11
C GLU A 17 -0.89 -12.68 17.37
N ILE A 18 -1.06 -11.75 18.31
CA ILE A 18 -2.36 -11.15 18.65
C ILE A 18 -2.90 -10.36 17.46
N ALA A 19 -2.05 -9.52 16.87
CA ALA A 19 -2.46 -8.66 15.77
C ALA A 19 -2.81 -9.47 14.51
N LEU A 20 -2.04 -10.50 14.19
CA LEU A 20 -2.33 -11.38 13.06
C LEU A 20 -3.56 -12.25 13.30
N GLN A 21 -3.85 -12.62 14.55
CA GLN A 21 -5.09 -13.30 14.90
C GLN A 21 -6.29 -12.35 14.73
N GLU A 22 -6.20 -11.12 15.23
CA GLU A 22 -7.22 -10.09 15.03
C GLU A 22 -7.47 -9.81 13.54
N ALA A 23 -6.41 -9.73 12.74
CA ALA A 23 -6.50 -9.54 11.29
C ALA A 23 -7.25 -10.70 10.61
N ARG A 24 -6.97 -11.95 11.00
CA ARG A 24 -7.69 -13.13 10.51
C ARG A 24 -9.17 -13.08 10.87
N ASP A 25 -9.49 -12.84 12.13
CA ASP A 25 -10.86 -12.90 12.66
C ASP A 25 -11.75 -11.78 12.12
N THR A 26 -11.14 -10.61 11.85
CA THR A 26 -11.86 -9.43 11.35
C THR A 26 -11.73 -9.24 9.84
N HIS A 27 -10.97 -10.09 9.15
CA HIS A 27 -10.62 -9.97 7.73
C HIS A 27 -9.99 -8.62 7.34
N ARG A 28 -9.36 -7.92 8.28
CA ARG A 28 -8.69 -6.63 8.05
C ARG A 28 -7.24 -6.85 7.65
N LEU A 29 -6.71 -5.94 6.82
CA LEU A 29 -5.29 -5.89 6.51
C LEU A 29 -4.50 -5.40 7.73
N SER A 30 -3.22 -5.77 7.78
CA SER A 30 -2.31 -5.29 8.83
C SER A 30 -1.30 -4.29 8.28
N TYR A 31 -1.08 -3.19 9.01
CA TYR A 31 0.02 -2.27 8.77
C TYR A 31 1.07 -2.45 9.86
N VAL A 32 2.29 -2.77 9.48
CA VAL A 32 3.42 -2.93 10.40
C VAL A 32 4.38 -1.76 10.21
N PHE A 33 4.59 -1.02 11.29
CA PHE A 33 5.60 0.01 11.39
C PHE A 33 6.76 -0.52 12.23
N VAL A 34 7.89 -0.79 11.59
CA VAL A 34 9.13 -1.18 12.27
C VAL A 34 10.02 0.04 12.41
N TYR A 35 10.39 0.36 13.65
CA TYR A 35 11.20 1.51 13.98
C TYR A 35 12.46 1.12 14.76
N ARG A 36 13.44 2.03 14.75
CA ARG A 36 14.65 1.95 15.56
C ARG A 36 14.67 3.07 16.60
N PRO A 37 14.96 2.81 17.88
CA PRO A 37 15.14 3.87 18.88
C PRO A 37 16.19 4.90 18.43
N GLY A 38 15.89 6.19 18.62
CA GLY A 38 16.79 7.28 18.22
C GLY A 38 16.86 7.57 16.70
N CYS A 39 16.16 6.81 15.86
CA CYS A 39 16.12 7.00 14.40
C CYS A 39 15.39 8.31 13.99
N PRO A 40 16.09 9.28 13.36
CA PRO A 40 15.47 10.54 12.93
C PRO A 40 14.33 10.34 11.92
N GLY A 41 14.50 9.46 10.93
CA GLY A 41 13.47 9.15 9.94
C GLY A 41 12.22 8.52 10.57
N CYS A 42 12.40 7.72 11.61
CA CYS A 42 11.31 7.08 12.33
C CYS A 42 10.51 8.11 13.16
N ARG A 43 11.21 9.08 13.78
CA ARG A 43 10.57 10.23 14.45
C ARG A 43 9.80 11.09 13.45
N LEU A 44 10.42 11.40 12.30
CA LEU A 44 9.80 12.17 11.22
C LEU A 44 8.55 11.47 10.68
N MET A 45 8.59 10.15 10.53
CA MET A 45 7.40 9.37 10.14
C MET A 45 6.28 9.46 11.17
N ASP A 46 6.60 9.32 12.46
CA ASP A 46 5.63 9.43 13.54
C ASP A 46 4.95 10.81 13.56
N GLU A 47 5.76 11.87 13.58
CA GLU A 47 5.31 13.26 13.75
C GLU A 47 4.73 13.86 12.46
N GLY A 48 5.37 13.57 11.33
CA GLY A 48 5.06 14.11 10.02
C GLY A 48 3.94 13.37 9.27
N THR A 49 3.78 12.07 9.53
CA THR A 49 2.85 11.21 8.78
C THR A 49 1.80 10.56 9.68
N LEU A 50 2.20 9.68 10.61
CA LEU A 50 1.26 8.83 11.36
C LEU A 50 0.33 9.61 12.29
N ARG A 51 0.75 10.79 12.77
CA ARG A 51 -0.10 11.70 13.56
C ARG A 51 -1.07 12.54 12.74
N LYS A 52 -1.00 12.54 11.40
CA LYS A 52 -1.90 13.36 10.58
C LYS A 52 -3.30 12.74 10.54
N SER A 53 -4.33 13.57 10.70
CA SER A 53 -5.72 13.09 10.75
C SER A 53 -6.12 12.24 9.54
N PRO A 54 -5.77 12.61 8.29
CA PRO A 54 -6.10 11.79 7.11
C PRO A 54 -5.46 10.39 7.17
N VAL A 55 -4.23 10.30 7.68
CA VAL A 55 -3.52 9.01 7.82
C VAL A 55 -4.17 8.13 8.88
N ARG A 56 -4.53 8.71 10.02
CA ARG A 56 -5.25 7.97 11.07
C ARG A 56 -6.62 7.47 10.60
N GLN A 57 -7.34 8.27 9.82
CA GLN A 57 -8.60 7.85 9.22
C GLN A 57 -8.39 6.71 8.22
N ALA A 58 -7.34 6.79 7.39
CA ALA A 58 -6.99 5.72 6.46
C ALA A 58 -6.65 4.42 7.21
N LEU A 59 -5.98 4.50 8.36
CA LEU A 59 -5.61 3.34 9.18
C LEU A 59 -6.72 2.84 10.13
N ALA A 60 -7.87 3.51 10.20
CA ALA A 60 -8.92 3.17 11.18
C ALA A 60 -9.51 1.76 11.00
N HIS A 61 -9.43 1.21 9.78
CA HIS A 61 -9.88 -0.15 9.44
C HIS A 61 -8.71 -1.13 9.28
N TRP A 62 -7.51 -0.76 9.70
CA TRP A 62 -6.32 -1.61 9.68
C TRP A 62 -6.03 -2.17 11.07
N VAL A 63 -5.43 -3.34 11.12
CA VAL A 63 -4.76 -3.81 12.35
C VAL A 63 -3.34 -3.26 12.34
N CYS A 64 -3.03 -2.35 13.27
CA CYS A 64 -1.76 -1.63 13.27
C CYS A 64 -0.79 -2.25 14.26
N LEU A 65 0.38 -2.66 13.79
CA LEU A 65 1.48 -3.19 14.60
C LEU A 65 2.62 -2.19 14.64
N ARG A 66 3.20 -1.99 15.82
CA ARG A 66 4.41 -1.20 16.00
C ARG A 66 5.47 -2.03 16.70
N LEU A 67 6.58 -2.26 16.01
CA LEU A 67 7.65 -3.14 16.48
C LEU A 67 8.98 -2.41 16.45
N THR A 68 9.85 -2.72 17.40
CA THR A 68 11.27 -2.36 17.29
C THR A 68 11.96 -3.30 16.30
N GLU A 69 13.11 -2.89 15.80
CA GLU A 69 13.97 -3.70 14.93
C GLU A 69 14.47 -4.99 15.59
N HIS A 70 14.45 -5.04 16.92
CA HIS A 70 14.89 -6.20 17.70
C HIS A 70 13.82 -7.27 17.85
N HIS A 71 12.56 -6.98 17.48
CA HIS A 71 11.50 -7.97 17.58
C HIS A 71 11.78 -9.13 16.61
N PRO A 72 11.64 -10.41 17.03
CA PRO A 72 11.94 -11.57 16.15
C PRO A 72 11.18 -11.53 14.82
N PHE A 73 9.92 -11.10 14.84
CA PHE A 73 9.13 -10.85 13.63
C PHE A 73 9.81 -9.87 12.65
N ALA A 74 10.39 -8.78 13.14
CA ALA A 74 11.09 -7.80 12.31
C ALA A 74 12.42 -8.36 11.78
N GLN A 75 13.17 -9.08 12.62
CA GLN A 75 14.44 -9.70 12.24
C GLN A 75 14.28 -10.74 11.13
N ALA A 76 13.18 -11.50 11.15
CA ALA A 76 12.85 -12.51 10.14
C ALA A 76 12.49 -11.94 8.75
N ARG A 77 12.48 -10.60 8.57
CA ARG A 77 12.10 -9.92 7.32
C ARG A 77 13.28 -9.28 6.58
N ASP A 78 14.51 -9.55 7.01
CA ASP A 78 15.75 -9.05 6.40
C ASP A 78 15.70 -7.52 6.19
N LEU A 79 15.44 -6.79 7.28
CA LEU A 79 15.33 -5.33 7.29
C LEU A 79 16.72 -4.69 7.40
N PHE A 80 17.11 -3.90 6.40
CA PHE A 80 18.41 -3.21 6.37
C PHE A 80 18.32 -1.69 6.61
N TRP A 81 17.14 -1.10 6.44
CA TRP A 81 16.90 0.34 6.57
C TRP A 81 15.73 0.63 7.52
N TYR A 82 15.56 1.89 7.96
CA TYR A 82 14.50 2.29 8.90
C TYR A 82 14.03 3.73 8.63
N PRO A 83 12.75 4.06 8.89
CA PRO A 83 11.69 3.12 9.27
C PRO A 83 11.36 2.13 8.14
N GLU A 84 10.72 1.01 8.50
CA GLU A 84 10.21 0.04 7.54
C GLU A 84 8.70 -0.10 7.68
N HIS A 85 8.06 -0.21 6.52
CA HIS A 85 6.61 -0.24 6.39
C HIS A 85 6.21 -1.50 5.66
N LEU A 86 5.35 -2.30 6.27
CA LEU A 86 4.83 -3.51 5.66
C LEU A 86 3.31 -3.46 5.69
N THR A 87 2.66 -3.85 4.60
CA THR A 87 1.25 -4.22 4.61
C THR A 87 1.12 -5.72 4.45
N LEU A 88 0.25 -6.33 5.23
CA LEU A 88 0.02 -7.77 5.23
C LEU A 88 -1.45 -8.06 4.93
N ASP A 89 -1.68 -9.15 4.20
CA ASP A 89 -3.01 -9.74 4.07
C ASP A 89 -3.49 -10.33 5.42
N PRO A 90 -4.78 -10.69 5.55
CA PRO A 90 -5.30 -11.22 6.81
C PRO A 90 -4.61 -12.52 7.27
N SER A 91 -3.97 -13.27 6.37
CA SER A 91 -3.18 -14.46 6.71
C SER A 91 -1.73 -14.14 7.14
N GLY A 92 -1.33 -12.87 7.12
CA GLY A 92 0.04 -12.42 7.43
C GLY A 92 0.99 -12.44 6.23
N GLY A 93 0.49 -12.73 5.03
CA GLY A 93 1.24 -12.69 3.79
C GLY A 93 1.61 -11.26 3.41
N LEU A 94 2.85 -11.03 2.97
CA LEU A 94 3.31 -9.69 2.58
C LEU A 94 2.61 -9.21 1.32
N LEU A 95 1.97 -8.04 1.40
CA LEU A 95 1.39 -7.33 0.25
C LEU A 95 2.39 -6.32 -0.30
N ARG A 96 2.81 -5.34 0.50
CA ARG A 96 3.74 -4.29 0.09
C ARG A 96 4.79 -3.99 1.16
N ARG A 97 5.96 -3.53 0.74
CA ARG A 97 7.05 -3.02 1.59
C ARG A 97 7.49 -1.63 1.12
N HIS A 98 7.82 -0.76 2.06
CA HIS A 98 8.48 0.52 1.78
C HIS A 98 9.53 0.82 2.86
N SER A 99 10.73 1.19 2.41
CA SER A 99 11.87 1.50 3.27
C SER A 99 12.09 3.01 3.33
N GLY A 100 12.15 3.57 4.54
CA GLY A 100 12.41 4.98 4.79
C GLY A 100 11.16 5.81 5.05
N TYR A 101 11.36 7.11 5.26
CA TYR A 101 10.29 8.06 5.51
C TYR A 101 9.34 8.17 4.32
N LEU A 102 8.03 8.11 4.60
CA LEU A 102 6.97 8.29 3.61
C LEU A 102 6.04 9.42 4.06
N PRO A 103 5.96 10.56 3.35
CA PRO A 103 5.04 11.66 3.71
C PRO A 103 3.57 11.24 3.55
N ALA A 104 2.66 11.95 4.20
CA ALA A 104 1.24 11.57 4.30
C ALA A 104 0.51 11.45 2.94
N ASP A 105 0.86 12.31 1.99
CA ASP A 105 0.34 12.33 0.62
C ASP A 105 0.84 11.16 -0.24
N GLU A 106 1.94 10.51 0.15
CA GLU A 106 2.43 9.27 -0.46
C GLU A 106 2.03 8.03 0.34
N PHE A 107 1.83 8.15 1.65
CA PHE A 107 1.48 7.04 2.54
C PHE A 107 0.07 6.52 2.27
N ILE A 108 -0.91 7.41 2.12
CA ILE A 108 -2.31 7.01 1.87
C ILE A 108 -2.46 6.29 0.53
N PRO A 109 -1.96 6.79 -0.61
CA PRO A 109 -2.03 6.04 -1.86
C PRO A 109 -1.27 4.71 -1.80
N TRP A 110 -0.17 4.62 -1.04
CA TRP A 110 0.50 3.34 -0.81
C TRP A 110 -0.37 2.32 -0.05
N LEU A 111 -1.17 2.75 0.94
CA LEU A 111 -2.17 1.89 1.59
C LEU A 111 -3.30 1.48 0.63
N LEU A 112 -3.81 2.41 -0.17
CA LEU A 112 -4.84 2.12 -1.17
C LEU A 112 -4.35 1.11 -2.22
N LEU A 113 -3.08 1.19 -2.62
CA LEU A 113 -2.47 0.18 -3.48
C LEU A 113 -2.45 -1.20 -2.80
N ALA A 114 -2.14 -1.30 -1.51
CA ALA A 114 -2.16 -2.57 -0.80
C ALA A 114 -3.57 -3.20 -0.73
N GLU A 115 -4.60 -2.38 -0.50
CA GLU A 115 -6.01 -2.81 -0.58
C GLU A 115 -6.39 -3.29 -1.98
N GLY A 116 -5.98 -2.54 -3.01
CA GLY A 116 -6.16 -2.93 -4.42
C GLY A 116 -5.45 -4.25 -4.77
N ASP A 117 -4.20 -4.42 -4.31
CA ASP A 117 -3.42 -5.65 -4.49
C ASP A 117 -4.13 -6.85 -3.85
N GLN A 118 -4.67 -6.69 -2.65
CA GLN A 118 -5.45 -7.74 -1.98
C GLN A 118 -6.74 -8.05 -2.76
N ALA A 119 -7.47 -7.02 -3.20
CA ALA A 119 -8.71 -7.18 -3.95
C ALA A 119 -8.45 -7.95 -5.26
N LEU A 120 -7.39 -7.61 -6.00
CA LEU A 120 -6.96 -8.35 -7.18
C LEU A 120 -6.64 -9.83 -6.87
N ARG A 121 -5.83 -10.09 -5.83
CA ARG A 121 -5.48 -11.46 -5.41
C ARG A 121 -6.71 -12.30 -5.04
N ARG A 122 -7.80 -11.65 -4.62
CA ARG A 122 -9.09 -12.28 -4.26
C ARG A 122 -10.10 -12.26 -5.39
N ALA A 123 -9.70 -11.89 -6.62
CA ALA A 123 -10.57 -11.75 -7.78
C ALA A 123 -11.76 -10.77 -7.58
N ARG A 124 -11.62 -9.80 -6.68
CA ARG A 124 -12.62 -8.75 -6.40
C ARG A 124 -12.33 -7.52 -7.26
N TYR A 125 -12.48 -7.68 -8.56
CA TYR A 125 -11.98 -6.69 -9.53
C TYR A 125 -12.66 -5.33 -9.41
N GLU A 126 -13.98 -5.27 -9.17
CA GLU A 126 -14.68 -4.00 -8.92
C GLU A 126 -14.13 -3.25 -7.70
N GLN A 127 -13.88 -3.95 -6.59
CA GLN A 127 -13.27 -3.33 -5.40
C GLN A 127 -11.84 -2.84 -5.71
N ALA A 128 -11.07 -3.61 -6.47
CA ALA A 128 -9.74 -3.19 -6.91
C ALA A 128 -9.83 -1.90 -7.75
N THR A 129 -10.80 -1.79 -8.66
CA THR A 129 -11.01 -0.56 -9.45
C THR A 129 -11.33 0.64 -8.56
N ASP A 130 -12.15 0.48 -7.50
CA ASP A 130 -12.44 1.57 -6.57
C ASP A 130 -11.16 2.09 -5.91
N TYR A 131 -10.36 1.19 -5.30
CA TYR A 131 -9.13 1.58 -4.61
C TYR A 131 -8.13 2.27 -5.54
N PHE A 132 -7.88 1.71 -6.73
CA PHE A 132 -6.97 2.34 -7.68
C PHE A 132 -7.51 3.66 -8.22
N SER A 133 -8.82 3.77 -8.49
CA SER A 133 -9.43 5.02 -8.96
C SER A 133 -9.26 6.15 -7.95
N ARG A 134 -9.39 5.87 -6.64
CA ARG A 134 -9.17 6.83 -5.56
C ARG A 134 -7.75 7.36 -5.53
N VAL A 135 -6.74 6.52 -5.79
CA VAL A 135 -5.36 6.98 -5.95
C VAL A 135 -5.26 7.95 -7.13
N THR A 136 -5.78 7.57 -8.29
CA THR A 136 -5.66 8.39 -9.51
C THR A 136 -6.42 9.73 -9.46
N ALA A 137 -7.52 9.78 -8.69
CA ALA A 137 -8.37 10.94 -8.55
C ALA A 137 -7.87 11.87 -7.43
N SER A 138 -7.53 11.33 -6.26
CA SER A 138 -7.19 12.12 -5.08
C SER A 138 -5.69 12.37 -4.91
N TYR A 139 -4.83 11.52 -5.48
CA TYR A 139 -3.37 11.62 -5.35
C TYR A 139 -2.67 11.61 -6.72
N PRO A 140 -3.09 12.42 -7.68
CA PRO A 140 -2.54 12.36 -9.04
C PRO A 140 -1.06 12.73 -9.15
N ALA A 141 -0.52 13.47 -8.19
CA ALA A 141 0.89 13.87 -8.14
C ALA A 141 1.76 12.85 -7.40
N SER A 142 1.16 11.84 -6.76
CA SER A 142 1.90 10.84 -6.00
C SER A 142 2.79 10.00 -6.91
N GLY A 143 3.97 9.62 -6.41
CA GLY A 143 4.84 8.65 -7.09
C GLY A 143 4.19 7.30 -7.35
N TRP A 144 3.12 6.97 -6.61
CA TRP A 144 2.30 5.76 -6.76
C TRP A 144 1.18 5.90 -7.81
N ALA A 145 0.87 7.11 -8.26
CA ALA A 145 -0.22 7.33 -9.21
C ALA A 145 -0.05 6.58 -10.55
N PRO A 146 1.16 6.49 -11.16
CA PRO A 146 1.35 5.72 -12.38
C PRO A 146 1.08 4.21 -12.18
N GLU A 147 1.48 3.67 -11.03
CA GLU A 147 1.18 2.28 -10.63
C GLU A 147 -0.34 2.06 -10.54
N ALA A 148 -1.04 2.97 -9.87
CA ALA A 148 -2.48 2.88 -9.72
C ALA A 148 -3.21 2.95 -11.07
N VAL A 149 -2.80 3.82 -12.00
CA VAL A 149 -3.43 3.85 -13.34
C VAL A 149 -3.20 2.53 -14.09
N TYR A 150 -2.01 1.96 -13.99
CA TYR A 150 -1.72 0.66 -14.61
C TYR A 150 -2.66 -0.42 -14.10
N TRP A 151 -2.77 -0.55 -12.78
CA TRP A 151 -3.61 -1.58 -12.16
C TRP A 151 -5.09 -1.28 -12.28
N LEU A 152 -5.52 -0.02 -12.34
CA LEU A 152 -6.89 0.35 -12.66
C LEU A 152 -7.29 -0.19 -14.03
N GLY A 153 -6.43 -0.06 -15.04
CA GLY A 153 -6.66 -0.66 -16.35
C GLY A 153 -6.82 -2.18 -16.29
N ALA A 154 -5.89 -2.87 -15.63
CA ALA A 154 -5.91 -4.32 -15.49
C ALA A 154 -7.15 -4.81 -14.71
N ALA A 155 -7.49 -4.15 -13.60
CA ALA A 155 -8.66 -4.47 -12.80
C ALA A 155 -9.96 -4.24 -13.59
N SER A 156 -10.07 -3.14 -14.34
CA SER A 156 -11.23 -2.85 -15.20
C SER A 156 -11.41 -3.91 -16.29
N TYR A 157 -10.31 -4.34 -16.92
CA TYR A 157 -10.34 -5.46 -17.87
C TYR A 157 -10.86 -6.73 -17.22
N LEU A 158 -10.29 -7.14 -16.08
CA LEU A 158 -10.70 -8.37 -15.39
C LEU A 158 -12.15 -8.32 -14.91
N ALA A 159 -12.67 -7.13 -14.58
CA ALA A 159 -14.07 -6.95 -14.18
C ALA A 159 -15.06 -7.03 -15.35
N THR A 160 -14.64 -6.67 -16.58
CA THR A 160 -15.57 -6.42 -17.70
C THR A 160 -15.28 -7.22 -18.96
N ASP A 161 -14.15 -7.92 -19.01
CA ASP A 161 -13.55 -8.53 -20.22
C ASP A 161 -13.36 -7.51 -21.38
N SER A 162 -13.28 -6.22 -21.05
CA SER A 162 -13.19 -5.15 -22.05
C SER A 162 -11.76 -4.67 -22.23
N ALA A 163 -11.13 -5.08 -23.33
CA ALA A 163 -9.85 -4.53 -23.75
C ALA A 163 -9.94 -3.01 -23.98
N VAL A 164 -11.12 -2.46 -24.31
CA VAL A 164 -11.31 -1.02 -24.48
C VAL A 164 -11.01 -0.26 -23.18
N GLU A 165 -11.48 -0.77 -22.04
CA GLU A 165 -11.23 -0.15 -20.73
C GLU A 165 -9.75 -0.21 -20.35
N LEU A 166 -9.09 -1.35 -20.61
CA LEU A 166 -7.65 -1.50 -20.42
C LEU A 166 -6.86 -0.41 -21.16
N HIS A 167 -7.10 -0.30 -22.47
CA HIS A 167 -6.41 0.65 -23.33
C HIS A 167 -6.75 2.10 -22.99
N ARG A 168 -7.97 2.37 -22.52
CA ARG A 168 -8.39 3.71 -22.05
C ARG A 168 -7.49 4.17 -20.90
N HIS A 169 -7.32 3.34 -19.87
CA HIS A 169 -6.49 3.68 -18.71
C HIS A 169 -5.00 3.72 -19.07
N TRP A 170 -4.50 2.78 -19.87
CA TRP A 170 -3.09 2.77 -20.27
C TRP A 170 -2.72 3.92 -21.20
N ARG A 171 -3.67 4.44 -21.98
CA ARG A 171 -3.48 5.72 -22.70
C ARG A 171 -3.31 6.88 -21.72
N VAL A 172 -4.11 6.95 -20.66
CA VAL A 172 -3.94 7.97 -19.60
C VAL A 172 -2.56 7.85 -18.95
N LEU A 173 -2.11 6.63 -18.66
CA LEU A 173 -0.79 6.36 -18.08
C LEU A 173 0.33 6.95 -18.94
N ARG A 174 0.31 6.68 -20.25
CA ARG A 174 1.30 7.22 -21.20
C ARG A 174 1.24 8.74 -21.36
N GLN A 175 0.05 9.32 -21.29
CA GLN A 175 -0.14 10.76 -21.48
C GLN A 175 0.24 11.58 -20.24
N ARG A 176 -0.12 11.09 -19.05
CA ARG A 176 0.03 11.82 -17.79
C ARG A 176 1.33 11.53 -17.06
N TYR A 177 1.88 10.33 -17.24
CA TYR A 177 3.10 9.87 -16.57
C TYR A 177 4.09 9.25 -17.57
N PRO A 178 4.44 9.96 -18.66
CA PRO A 178 5.25 9.41 -19.75
C PRO A 178 6.61 8.87 -19.27
N ASP A 179 7.20 9.50 -18.27
CA ASP A 179 8.54 9.16 -17.75
C ASP A 179 8.51 8.11 -16.62
N SER A 180 7.34 7.58 -16.29
CA SER A 180 7.22 6.56 -15.24
C SER A 180 7.62 5.17 -15.74
N LEU A 181 8.22 4.36 -14.86
CA LEU A 181 8.50 2.94 -15.16
C LEU A 181 7.23 2.17 -15.56
N TRP A 182 6.07 2.60 -15.08
CA TRP A 182 4.78 1.98 -15.42
C TRP A 182 4.33 2.28 -16.83
N ALA A 183 4.63 3.47 -17.37
CA ALA A 183 4.35 3.79 -18.77
C ALA A 183 5.14 2.90 -19.74
N HIS A 184 6.36 2.48 -19.38
CA HIS A 184 7.15 1.54 -20.18
C HIS A 184 6.48 0.17 -20.33
N LYS A 185 5.69 -0.26 -19.34
CA LYS A 185 4.98 -1.56 -19.37
C LYS A 185 3.82 -1.61 -20.36
N VAL A 186 3.37 -0.46 -20.85
CA VAL A 186 2.16 -0.32 -21.68
C VAL A 186 2.47 0.37 -23.01
N GLN A 187 3.72 0.31 -23.46
CA GLN A 187 4.13 0.83 -24.75
C GLN A 187 3.35 0.14 -25.88
N ALA A 188 3.02 0.91 -26.92
CA ALA A 188 2.15 0.47 -28.01
C ALA A 188 2.71 -0.70 -28.84
N ASP A 189 4.02 -0.96 -28.72
CA ASP A 189 4.71 -2.01 -29.48
C ASP A 189 4.50 -3.42 -28.89
N TRP A 190 3.81 -3.55 -27.74
CA TRP A 190 3.40 -4.85 -27.21
C TRP A 190 2.25 -5.43 -28.04
N ARG A 191 2.59 -6.21 -29.08
CA ARG A 191 1.64 -7.08 -29.77
C ARG A 191 1.41 -8.34 -28.93
N MET A 192 0.22 -8.48 -28.34
CA MET A 192 -0.22 -9.78 -27.81
C MET A 192 -0.23 -10.78 -28.99
N PRO A 193 0.39 -11.96 -28.89
CA PRO A 193 0.25 -12.96 -29.93
C PRO A 193 -1.22 -13.33 -30.06
N GLU A 194 -1.72 -13.36 -31.30
CA GLU A 194 -3.07 -13.84 -31.60
C GLU A 194 -3.20 -15.26 -31.03
N VAL A 195 -4.14 -15.43 -30.11
CA VAL A 195 -4.51 -16.75 -29.60
C VAL A 195 -5.10 -17.51 -30.79
N ARG A 196 -4.40 -18.55 -31.25
CA ARG A 196 -4.91 -19.48 -32.27
C ARG A 196 -6.06 -20.31 -31.75
#